data_AF-A0A6N9DHK3-F1
#
_entry.id   AF-A0A6N9DHK3-F1
#
_cell.length_a   1.000
_cell.length_b   1.000
_cell.length_c   1.000
_cell.angle_alpha   90.00
_cell.angle_beta   90.00
_cell.angle_gamma   90.00
#
_symmetry.space_group_name_H-M   'P 1'
#
loop_
_entity.id
_entity.type
_entity.pdbx_description
1 polymer ?
#
loop_
_entity_poly.entity_id
_entity_poly.type
_entity_poly.pdbx_seq_one_letter_code
_entity_poly.pdbx_strand_id
1 'polypeptide(L)'
;MGLTAEMWARDVYELRKLDVNILAARGEVFDAEDVRFVEGLLRKSHTWALIDDLALNVVSPILLDAPDAEQFRLSWSQDEDFWVRRTAMLTLLPRLRRGLDGWDEFAGYADAMLDEEEFFIRKAIGWVLREVSKHSPDLVFEWMKPRATIASSVTFREAVKYLPENYRSRLSEIKKPTARGTQS
;
A
#
# COMPACT_ATOMS: atom_id res chain seq x y z
N MET A 1 -4.75 19.86 -16.87
CA MET A 1 -6.03 19.11 -16.92
C MET A 1 -6.48 18.72 -18.33
N GLY A 2 -6.45 19.59 -19.35
CA GLY A 2 -6.96 19.27 -20.70
C GLY A 2 -6.32 18.05 -21.39
N LEU A 3 -4.99 17.95 -21.39
CA LEU A 3 -4.27 16.82 -22.00
C LEU A 3 -4.59 15.48 -21.30
N THR A 4 -4.64 15.47 -19.97
CA THR A 4 -5.01 14.28 -19.19
C THR A 4 -6.42 13.80 -19.54
N ALA A 5 -7.39 14.72 -19.67
CA ALA A 5 -8.75 14.34 -20.06
C ALA A 5 -8.78 13.63 -21.43
N GLU A 6 -8.02 14.12 -22.41
CA GLU A 6 -7.92 13.49 -23.74
C GLU A 6 -7.28 12.09 -23.69
N MET A 7 -6.20 11.93 -22.91
CA MET A 7 -5.49 10.66 -22.80
C MET A 7 -6.31 9.60 -22.05
N TRP A 8 -7.09 10.01 -21.05
CA TRP A 8 -7.93 9.10 -20.26
C TRP A 8 -9.31 8.84 -20.85
N ALA A 9 -9.78 9.66 -21.80
CA ALA A 9 -11.00 9.40 -22.57
C ALA A 9 -10.88 8.18 -23.49
N ARG A 10 -9.65 7.77 -23.83
CA ARG A 10 -9.37 6.58 -24.62
C ARG A 10 -9.02 5.41 -23.71
N ASP A 11 -9.52 4.23 -24.04
CA ASP A 11 -9.16 3.00 -23.31
C ASP A 11 -7.87 2.39 -23.86
N VAL A 12 -6.80 3.17 -23.80
CA VAL A 12 -5.45 2.79 -24.25
C VAL A 12 -4.50 2.93 -23.08
N TYR A 13 -3.97 1.80 -22.61
CA TYR A 13 -3.10 1.75 -21.45
C TYR A 13 -1.85 2.62 -21.61
N GLU A 14 -1.22 2.62 -22.79
CA GLU A 14 0.01 3.38 -23.06
C GLU A 14 -0.21 4.89 -22.98
N LEU A 15 -1.39 5.37 -23.38
CA LEU A 15 -1.74 6.79 -23.24
C LEU A 15 -1.92 7.17 -21.77
N ARG A 16 -2.66 6.36 -20.99
CA ARG A 16 -2.79 6.59 -19.55
C ARG A 16 -1.44 6.50 -18.84
N LYS A 17 -0.59 5.54 -19.21
CA LYS A 17 0.75 5.39 -18.64
C LYS A 17 1.65 6.58 -18.95
N LEU A 18 1.59 7.10 -20.19
CA LEU A 18 2.31 8.30 -20.57
C LEU A 18 1.83 9.51 -19.76
N ASP A 19 0.52 9.68 -19.57
CA ASP A 19 -0.03 10.74 -18.73
C ASP A 19 0.46 10.61 -17.28
N VAL A 20 0.38 9.43 -16.66
CA VAL A 20 0.90 9.19 -15.29
C VAL A 20 2.39 9.56 -15.19
N ASN A 21 3.21 9.22 -16.17
CA ASN A 21 4.62 9.61 -16.20
C ASN A 21 4.81 11.13 -16.30
N ILE A 22 3.97 11.83 -17.08
CA ILE A 22 3.98 13.29 -17.19
C ILE A 22 3.57 13.94 -15.86
N LEU A 23 2.53 13.42 -15.20
CA LEU A 23 2.09 13.89 -13.88
C LEU A 23 3.20 13.71 -12.85
N ALA A 24 3.81 12.53 -12.78
CA ALA A 24 4.92 12.24 -11.87
C ALA A 24 6.14 13.16 -12.10
N ALA A 25 6.48 13.43 -13.36
CA ALA A 25 7.56 14.35 -13.71
C ALA A 25 7.26 15.82 -13.38
N ARG A 26 6.01 16.16 -13.07
CA ARG A 26 5.53 17.50 -12.75
C ARG A 26 5.01 17.60 -11.32
N GLY A 27 5.42 16.70 -10.41
CA GLY A 27 4.96 16.65 -9.02
C GLY A 27 4.96 18.00 -8.29
N GLU A 28 5.93 18.88 -8.61
CA GLU A 28 6.12 20.20 -7.98
C GLU A 28 5.01 21.22 -8.27
N VAL A 29 4.14 20.99 -9.26
CA VAL A 29 3.04 21.92 -9.58
C VAL A 29 1.72 21.56 -8.92
N PHE A 30 1.66 20.42 -8.24
CA PHE A 30 0.43 19.96 -7.59
C PHE A 30 0.38 20.39 -6.13
N ASP A 31 -0.81 20.74 -5.66
CA ASP A 31 -1.10 20.98 -4.26
C ASP A 31 -2.16 20.01 -3.71
N ALA A 32 -2.56 20.21 -2.45
CA ALA A 32 -3.52 19.34 -1.78
C ALA A 32 -4.90 19.33 -2.46
N GLU A 33 -5.29 20.38 -3.17
CA GLU A 33 -6.57 20.45 -3.89
C GLU A 33 -6.59 19.51 -5.11
N ASP A 34 -5.42 19.25 -5.69
CA ASP A 34 -5.25 18.35 -6.84
C ASP A 34 -5.38 16.86 -6.48
N VAL A 35 -5.35 16.51 -5.20
CA VAL A 35 -5.56 15.12 -4.74
C VAL A 35 -6.89 14.56 -5.26
N ARG A 36 -7.94 15.40 -5.32
CA ARG A 36 -9.25 14.99 -5.88
C ARG A 36 -9.22 14.74 -7.37
N PHE A 37 -8.40 15.48 -8.11
CA PHE A 37 -8.19 15.20 -9.53
C PHE A 37 -7.51 13.84 -9.71
N VAL A 38 -6.46 13.56 -8.93
CA VAL A 38 -5.75 12.28 -8.97
C VAL A 38 -6.66 11.12 -8.54
N GLU A 39 -7.53 11.32 -7.55
CA GLU A 39 -8.53 10.33 -7.14
C GLU A 39 -9.40 9.87 -8.31
N GLY A 40 -9.84 10.82 -9.15
CA GLY A 40 -10.59 10.52 -10.36
C GLY A 40 -9.82 9.66 -11.38
N LEU A 41 -8.48 9.73 -11.39
CA LEU A 41 -7.61 8.88 -12.20
C LEU A 41 -7.44 7.50 -11.57
N LEU A 42 -7.31 7.41 -10.24
CA LEU A 42 -7.23 6.14 -9.51
C LEU A 42 -8.45 5.26 -9.83
N ARG A 43 -9.65 5.83 -9.71
CA ARG A 43 -10.92 5.12 -9.97
C ARG A 43 -11.10 4.66 -11.42
N LYS A 44 -10.38 5.28 -12.37
CA LYS A 44 -10.40 4.92 -13.81
C LYS A 44 -9.23 4.01 -14.21
N SER A 45 -8.29 3.75 -13.31
CA SER A 45 -7.04 3.05 -13.64
C SER A 45 -7.28 1.56 -13.89
N HIS A 46 -8.07 0.92 -13.02
CA HIS A 46 -8.40 -0.52 -13.06
C HIS A 46 -7.20 -1.48 -13.16
N THR A 47 -5.98 -1.00 -12.91
CA THR A 47 -4.75 -1.80 -12.95
C THR A 47 -3.72 -1.28 -11.95
N TRP A 48 -3.08 -2.20 -11.24
CA TRP A 48 -2.04 -1.90 -10.26
C TRP A 48 -0.87 -1.11 -10.87
N ALA A 49 -0.58 -1.28 -12.17
CA ALA A 49 0.56 -0.64 -12.81
C ALA A 49 0.40 0.88 -13.01
N LEU A 50 -0.84 1.38 -13.02
CA LEU A 50 -1.14 2.82 -13.00
C LEU A 50 -1.33 3.30 -11.56
N ILE A 51 -2.05 2.53 -10.74
CA ILE A 51 -2.30 2.84 -9.33
C ILE A 51 -1.00 3.02 -8.55
N ASP A 52 -0.06 2.09 -8.69
CA ASP A 52 1.19 2.13 -7.92
C ASP A 52 2.03 3.37 -8.30
N ASP A 53 2.07 3.74 -9.57
CA ASP A 53 2.80 4.92 -10.01
C ASP A 53 2.11 6.22 -9.59
N LEU A 54 0.78 6.28 -9.68
CA LEU A 54 0.02 7.41 -9.15
C LEU A 54 0.23 7.55 -7.64
N ALA A 55 0.16 6.46 -6.89
CA ALA A 55 0.34 6.46 -5.44
C ALA A 55 1.74 6.92 -5.03
N LEU A 56 2.78 6.33 -5.64
CA LEU A 56 4.17 6.51 -5.21
C LEU A 56 4.81 7.78 -5.76
N ASN A 57 4.47 8.16 -7.00
CA ASN A 57 5.18 9.22 -7.72
C ASN A 57 4.34 10.49 -7.95
N VAL A 58 3.03 10.45 -7.68
CA VAL A 58 2.14 11.62 -7.80
C VAL A 58 1.55 11.99 -6.43
N VAL A 59 0.80 11.08 -5.81
CA VAL A 59 0.09 11.38 -4.55
C VAL A 59 1.05 11.50 -3.37
N SER A 60 2.02 10.61 -3.21
CA SER A 60 2.95 10.65 -2.07
C SER A 60 3.73 11.97 -1.98
N PRO A 61 4.27 12.55 -3.08
CA PRO A 61 4.85 13.89 -3.07
C PRO A 61 3.85 15.00 -2.68
N ILE A 62 2.61 14.97 -3.20
CA ILE A 62 1.59 15.98 -2.87
C ILE A 62 1.27 15.96 -1.37
N LEU A 63 1.13 14.76 -0.80
CA LEU A 63 0.80 14.57 0.61
C LEU A 63 2.01 14.71 1.55
N LEU A 64 3.21 14.99 1.02
CA LEU A 64 4.44 15.06 1.83
C LEU A 64 4.38 16.21 2.85
N ASP A 65 3.89 17.37 2.40
CA ASP A 65 3.87 18.62 3.16
C ASP A 65 2.45 19.18 3.35
N ALA A 66 1.41 18.42 2.96
CA ALA A 66 0.02 18.82 3.12
C ALA A 66 -0.41 18.70 4.61
N PRO A 67 -1.01 19.75 5.21
CA PRO A 67 -1.42 19.73 6.62
C PRO A 67 -2.47 18.65 6.92
N ASP A 68 -3.34 18.35 5.94
CA ASP A 68 -4.45 17.40 6.10
C ASP A 68 -4.11 16.00 5.56
N ALA A 69 -2.83 15.71 5.31
CA ALA A 69 -2.39 14.49 4.62
C ALA A 69 -2.83 13.19 5.32
N GLU A 70 -2.77 13.17 6.66
CA GLU A 70 -3.24 12.03 7.46
C GLU A 70 -4.75 11.84 7.33
N GLN A 71 -5.53 12.93 7.36
CA GLN A 71 -6.99 12.87 7.20
C GLN A 71 -7.38 12.35 5.81
N PHE A 72 -6.66 12.77 4.76
CA PHE A 72 -6.87 12.25 3.41
C PHE A 72 -6.60 10.74 3.32
N ARG A 73 -5.46 10.28 3.86
CA ARG A 73 -5.12 8.85 3.85
C ARG A 73 -6.09 8.02 4.68
N LEU A 74 -6.55 8.54 5.83
CA LEU A 74 -7.53 7.87 6.67
C LEU A 74 -8.86 7.70 5.91
N SER A 75 -9.34 8.76 5.25
CA SER A 75 -10.54 8.68 4.41
C SER A 75 -10.37 7.65 3.29
N TRP A 76 -9.23 7.63 2.60
CA TRP A 76 -8.97 6.68 1.52
C TRP A 76 -8.78 5.24 2.00
N SER A 77 -8.27 5.03 3.22
CA SER A 77 -8.15 3.70 3.81
C SER A 77 -9.51 3.04 4.10
N GLN A 78 -10.58 3.82 4.13
CA GLN A 78 -11.95 3.36 4.40
C GLN A 78 -12.84 3.39 3.15
N ASP A 79 -12.28 3.74 1.98
CA ASP A 79 -13.03 3.85 0.73
C ASP A 79 -13.59 2.49 0.28
N GLU A 80 -14.70 2.47 -0.46
CA GLU A 80 -15.28 1.24 -1.01
C GLU A 80 -14.41 0.66 -2.13
N ASP A 81 -13.69 1.49 -2.88
CA ASP A 81 -12.78 1.06 -3.95
C ASP A 81 -11.43 0.61 -3.37
N PHE A 82 -11.10 -0.67 -3.56
CA PHE A 82 -9.85 -1.24 -3.07
C PHE A 82 -8.61 -0.61 -3.72
N TRP A 83 -8.73 0.01 -4.90
CA TRP A 83 -7.61 0.75 -5.49
C TRP A 83 -7.30 2.03 -4.73
N VAL A 84 -8.33 2.69 -4.20
CA VAL A 84 -8.18 3.87 -3.34
C VAL A 84 -7.59 3.47 -1.99
N ARG A 85 -8.11 2.38 -1.37
CA ARG A 85 -7.52 1.81 -0.15
C ARG A 85 -6.06 1.39 -0.33
N ARG A 86 -5.73 0.72 -1.44
CA ARG A 86 -4.35 0.38 -1.81
C ARG A 86 -3.47 1.62 -1.88
N THR A 87 -3.99 2.69 -2.47
CA THR A 87 -3.26 3.95 -2.61
C THR A 87 -2.94 4.56 -1.25
N ALA A 88 -3.90 4.57 -0.31
CA ALA A 88 -3.67 5.06 1.06
C ALA A 88 -2.43 4.40 1.70
N MET A 89 -2.32 3.07 1.63
CA MET A 89 -1.14 2.35 2.14
C MET A 89 0.15 2.68 1.37
N LEU A 90 0.08 2.72 0.03
CA LEU A 90 1.28 2.89 -0.79
C LEU A 90 1.85 4.31 -0.71
N THR A 91 1.05 5.33 -0.41
CA THR A 91 1.57 6.69 -0.22
C THR A 91 2.56 6.81 0.95
N LEU A 92 2.48 5.90 1.94
CA LEU A 92 3.42 5.82 3.07
C LEU A 92 4.73 5.10 2.72
N LEU A 93 4.72 4.27 1.67
CA LEU A 93 5.85 3.41 1.30
C LEU A 93 7.16 4.19 1.07
N PRO A 94 7.20 5.34 0.37
CA PRO A 94 8.44 6.07 0.12
C PRO A 94 9.18 6.53 1.38
N ARG A 95 8.43 6.92 2.44
CA ARG A 95 8.98 7.30 3.75
C ARG A 95 9.38 6.06 4.55
N LEU A 96 8.48 5.09 4.66
CA LEU A 96 8.70 3.85 5.43
C LEU A 96 9.92 3.05 4.96
N ARG A 97 10.13 2.91 3.65
CA ARG A 97 11.29 2.18 3.10
C ARG A 97 12.64 2.87 3.41
N ARG A 98 12.61 4.16 3.77
CA ARG A 98 13.79 4.95 4.17
C ARG A 98 13.99 4.98 5.69
N GLY A 99 13.14 4.29 6.46
CA GLY A 99 13.18 4.32 7.93
C GLY A 99 12.68 5.63 8.52
N LEU A 100 11.83 6.35 7.80
CA LEU A 100 11.16 7.55 8.29
C LEU A 100 9.83 7.20 8.96
N ASP A 101 9.11 8.24 9.37
CA ASP A 101 7.80 8.20 10.00
C ASP A 101 6.69 7.55 9.14
N GLY A 102 5.54 7.30 9.76
CA GLY A 102 4.34 6.72 9.12
C GLY A 102 4.06 5.25 9.48
N TRP A 103 4.82 4.65 10.39
CA TRP A 103 4.62 3.24 10.77
C TRP A 103 3.28 3.01 11.46
N ASP A 104 2.94 3.81 12.47
CA ASP A 104 1.70 3.63 13.22
C ASP A 104 0.47 3.83 12.34
N GLU A 105 0.54 4.79 11.41
CA GLU A 105 -0.49 5.02 10.40
C GLU A 105 -0.66 3.81 9.48
N PHE A 106 0.44 3.30 8.90
CA PHE A 106 0.40 2.10 8.07
C PHE A 106 -0.10 0.87 8.84
N ALA A 107 0.37 0.67 10.07
CA ALA A 107 -0.01 -0.46 10.91
C ALA A 107 -1.52 -0.45 11.21
N GLY A 108 -2.10 0.73 11.47
CA GLY A 108 -3.54 0.91 11.64
C GLY A 108 -4.34 0.52 10.40
N TYR A 109 -3.92 0.97 9.21
CA TYR A 109 -4.56 0.59 7.95
C TYR A 109 -4.42 -0.90 7.65
N ALA A 110 -3.22 -1.45 7.84
CA ALA A 110 -2.94 -2.87 7.59
C ALA A 110 -3.74 -3.78 8.54
N ASP A 111 -3.98 -3.36 9.79
CA ASP A 111 -4.83 -4.08 10.74
C ASP A 111 -6.29 -4.10 10.29
N ALA A 112 -6.82 -2.96 9.87
CA ALA A 112 -8.19 -2.83 9.40
C ALA A 112 -8.46 -3.60 8.10
N MET A 113 -7.42 -3.90 7.31
CA MET A 113 -7.53 -4.58 6.01
C MET A 113 -7.00 -6.01 6.02
N LEU A 114 -6.67 -6.57 7.19
CA LEU A 114 -5.93 -7.83 7.27
C LEU A 114 -6.77 -9.05 6.84
N ASP A 115 -8.08 -8.96 7.01
CA ASP A 115 -9.09 -9.96 6.65
C ASP A 115 -9.60 -9.82 5.19
N GLU A 116 -9.25 -8.73 4.50
CA GLU A 116 -9.67 -8.51 3.11
C GLU A 116 -9.28 -9.68 2.20
N GLU A 117 -10.15 -9.99 1.24
CA GLU A 117 -9.92 -11.04 0.25
C GLU A 117 -9.13 -10.59 -0.97
N GLU A 118 -9.13 -9.28 -1.23
CA GLU A 118 -8.54 -8.68 -2.41
C GLU A 118 -7.04 -8.93 -2.49
N PHE A 119 -6.61 -9.58 -3.58
CA PHE A 119 -5.22 -9.95 -3.80
C PHE A 119 -4.30 -8.74 -3.76
N PHE A 120 -4.72 -7.62 -4.35
CA PHE A 120 -3.91 -6.41 -4.42
C PHE A 120 -3.77 -5.71 -3.06
N ILE A 121 -4.76 -5.79 -2.18
CA ILE A 121 -4.62 -5.26 -0.81
C ILE A 121 -3.63 -6.11 -0.01
N ARG A 122 -3.79 -7.45 -0.04
CA ARG A 122 -2.86 -8.39 0.59
C ARG A 122 -1.41 -8.20 0.12
N LYS A 123 -1.23 -7.96 -1.18
CA LYS A 123 0.09 -7.64 -1.77
C LYS A 123 0.64 -6.29 -1.31
N ALA A 124 -0.20 -5.26 -1.16
CA ALA A 124 0.24 -3.95 -0.69
C ALA A 124 0.77 -4.04 0.75
N ILE A 125 -0.01 -4.63 1.66
CA ILE A 125 0.39 -4.84 3.07
C ILE A 125 1.73 -5.59 3.11
N GLY A 126 1.80 -6.72 2.41
CA GLY A 126 3.02 -7.53 2.34
C GLY A 126 4.22 -6.77 1.76
N TRP A 127 4.01 -5.97 0.73
CA TRP A 127 5.08 -5.17 0.10
C TRP A 127 5.64 -4.11 1.04
N VAL A 128 4.78 -3.37 1.74
CA VAL A 128 5.24 -2.35 2.70
C VAL A 128 6.03 -3.01 3.83
N LEU A 129 5.50 -4.09 4.44
CA LEU A 129 6.20 -4.86 5.47
C LEU A 129 7.55 -5.37 4.98
N ARG A 130 7.61 -5.89 3.75
CA ARG A 130 8.84 -6.36 3.13
C ARG A 130 9.89 -5.25 3.02
N GLU A 131 9.50 -4.06 2.59
CA GLU A 131 10.44 -2.93 2.47
C GLU A 131 10.93 -2.45 3.84
N VAL A 132 10.04 -2.35 4.84
CA VAL A 132 10.42 -2.00 6.22
C VAL A 132 11.36 -3.04 6.83
N SER A 133 11.13 -4.33 6.57
CA SER A 133 11.94 -5.43 7.14
C SER A 133 13.42 -5.39 6.78
N LYS A 134 13.79 -4.68 5.70
CA LYS A 134 15.19 -4.56 5.24
C LYS A 134 16.04 -3.72 6.19
N HIS A 135 15.44 -2.78 6.93
CA HIS A 135 16.14 -1.90 7.87
C HIS A 135 15.64 -2.03 9.31
N SER A 136 14.38 -2.44 9.50
CA SER A 136 13.74 -2.63 10.80
C SER A 136 13.08 -4.01 10.90
N PRO A 137 13.84 -5.11 10.88
CA PRO A 137 13.30 -6.47 10.94
C PRO A 137 12.55 -6.75 12.25
N ASP A 138 12.98 -6.18 13.38
CA ASP A 138 12.35 -6.35 14.69
C ASP A 138 10.93 -5.79 14.70
N LEU A 139 10.74 -4.59 14.11
CA LEU A 139 9.46 -3.91 14.00
C LEU A 139 8.44 -4.76 13.23
N VAL A 140 8.85 -5.29 12.08
CA VAL A 140 8.00 -6.16 11.25
C VAL A 140 7.73 -7.49 11.95
N PHE A 141 8.72 -8.07 12.61
CA PHE A 141 8.55 -9.31 13.36
C PHE A 141 7.51 -9.17 14.48
N GLU A 142 7.65 -8.15 15.34
CA GLU A 142 6.74 -7.94 16.47
C GLU A 142 5.32 -7.59 16.01
N TRP A 143 5.17 -6.87 14.88
CA TRP A 143 3.84 -6.64 14.29
C TRP A 143 3.23 -7.91 13.69
N MET A 144 4.01 -8.70 12.95
CA MET A 144 3.53 -9.93 12.31
C MET A 144 3.19 -11.03 13.33
N LYS A 145 3.89 -11.09 14.46
CA LYS A 145 3.76 -12.16 15.46
C LYS A 145 2.33 -12.41 15.96
N PRO A 146 1.58 -11.42 16.46
CA PRO A 146 0.17 -11.62 16.87
C PRO A 146 -0.78 -11.82 15.68
N ARG A 147 -0.33 -11.53 14.45
CA ARG A 147 -1.13 -11.53 13.22
C ARG A 147 -0.86 -12.73 12.31
N ALA A 148 0.12 -13.57 12.64
CA ALA A 148 0.64 -14.57 11.72
C ALA A 148 -0.41 -15.61 11.27
N THR A 149 -1.35 -15.94 12.15
CA THR A 149 -2.44 -16.90 11.92
C THR A 149 -3.55 -16.33 11.04
N ILE A 150 -3.84 -15.02 11.14
CA ILE A 150 -4.92 -14.35 10.39
C ILE A 150 -4.42 -13.72 9.08
N ALA A 151 -3.16 -13.32 9.01
CA ALA A 151 -2.59 -12.74 7.79
C ALA A 151 -2.66 -13.73 6.63
N SER A 152 -3.07 -13.25 5.45
CA SER A 152 -3.12 -14.06 4.24
C SER A 152 -1.76 -14.72 3.92
N SER A 153 -1.78 -15.83 3.17
CA SER A 153 -0.55 -16.48 2.71
C SER A 153 0.30 -15.57 1.81
N VAL A 154 -0.34 -14.66 1.08
CA VAL A 154 0.29 -13.66 0.22
C VAL A 154 1.02 -12.62 1.07
N THR A 155 0.31 -11.98 1.99
CA THR A 155 0.86 -10.98 2.93
C THR A 155 2.05 -11.57 3.70
N PHE A 156 1.86 -12.77 4.27
CA PHE A 156 2.88 -13.43 5.06
C PHE A 156 4.15 -13.70 4.27
N ARG A 157 4.03 -14.26 3.05
CA ARG A 157 5.18 -14.60 2.21
C ARG A 157 6.01 -13.38 1.83
N GLU A 158 5.35 -12.27 1.53
CA GLU A 158 6.03 -11.01 1.26
C GLU A 158 6.74 -10.47 2.51
N ALA A 159 6.03 -10.41 3.65
CA ALA A 159 6.54 -9.85 4.89
C ALA A 159 7.79 -10.57 5.40
N VAL A 160 7.85 -11.90 5.30
CA VAL A 160 8.99 -12.70 5.81
C VAL A 160 10.17 -12.83 4.85
N LYS A 161 10.10 -12.24 3.65
CA LYS A 161 11.07 -12.47 2.57
C LYS A 161 12.50 -12.06 2.94
N TYR A 162 12.66 -10.95 3.66
CA TYR A 162 13.97 -10.43 4.07
C TYR A 162 14.21 -10.49 5.58
N LEU A 163 13.28 -11.05 6.35
CA LEU A 163 13.50 -11.26 7.78
C LEU A 163 14.65 -12.26 8.01
N PRO A 164 15.44 -12.08 9.09
CA PRO A 164 16.38 -13.08 9.58
C PRO A 164 15.73 -14.45 9.76
N GLU A 165 16.49 -15.52 9.55
CA GLU A 165 15.95 -16.88 9.54
C GLU A 165 15.28 -17.25 10.87
N ASN A 166 15.86 -16.85 12.02
CA ASN A 166 15.26 -17.06 13.34
C ASN A 166 13.86 -16.42 13.48
N TYR A 167 13.62 -15.26 12.86
CA TYR A 167 12.30 -14.61 12.85
C TYR A 167 11.33 -15.31 11.91
N ARG A 168 11.80 -15.67 10.72
CA ARG A 168 11.00 -16.43 9.75
C ARG A 168 10.55 -17.77 10.30
N SER A 169 11.43 -18.53 10.94
CA SER A 169 11.09 -19.84 11.51
C SER A 169 10.00 -19.69 12.59
N ARG A 170 10.18 -18.76 13.53
CA ARG A 170 9.20 -18.48 14.61
C ARG A 170 7.84 -18.06 14.06
N LEU A 171 7.80 -17.14 13.08
CA LEU A 171 6.54 -16.73 12.45
C LEU A 171 5.87 -17.88 11.70
N SER A 172 6.66 -18.75 11.07
CA SER A 172 6.14 -19.91 10.34
C SER A 172 5.55 -20.96 11.28
N GLU A 173 6.14 -21.14 12.47
CA GLU A 173 5.59 -21.99 13.54
C GLU A 173 4.24 -21.46 14.03
N ILE A 174 4.13 -20.15 14.27
CA ILE A 174 2.87 -19.51 14.70
C ILE A 174 1.80 -19.60 13.62
N LYS A 175 2.17 -19.43 12.34
CA LYS A 175 1.21 -19.46 11.21
C LYS A 175 0.57 -20.82 11.01
N LYS A 176 1.25 -21.92 11.36
CA LYS A 176 0.68 -23.26 11.20
C LYS A 176 -0.67 -23.30 11.94
N PRO A 177 -1.76 -23.73 11.28
CA PRO A 177 -3.02 -23.90 11.99
C PRO A 177 -2.76 -24.84 13.15
N THR A 178 -3.11 -24.42 14.37
CA THR A 178 -3.05 -25.29 15.54
C THR A 178 -3.82 -26.54 15.15
N ALA A 179 -3.15 -27.70 15.12
CA ALA A 179 -3.81 -28.95 14.79
C ALA A 179 -5.05 -29.05 15.68
N ARG A 180 -6.25 -29.00 15.07
CA ARG A 180 -7.49 -29.30 15.77
C ARG A 180 -7.28 -30.69 16.35
N GLY A 181 -7.25 -30.76 17.69
CA GLY A 181 -7.17 -32.03 18.39
C GLY A 181 -8.25 -32.95 17.85
N THR A 182 -7.83 -34.10 17.36
CA THR A 182 -8.66 -35.28 17.28
C THR A 182 -9.12 -35.62 18.70
N GLN A 183 -10.37 -35.27 19.00
CA GLN A 183 -11.19 -35.81 20.08
C GLN A 183 -12.61 -35.82 19.52
N SER A 184 -13.37 -36.90 19.44
CA SER A 184 -13.23 -38.33 19.76
C SER A 184 -14.29 -39.07 18.94
#